data_AF-A0A3P9NTF1-F1
#
_entry.id   AF-A0A3P9NTF1-F1
#
_cell.length_a   1.000
_cell.length_b   1.000
_cell.length_c   1.000
_cell.angle_alpha   90.00
_cell.angle_beta   90.00
_cell.angle_gamma   90.00
#
_symmetry.space_group_name_H-M   'P 1'
#
loop_
_entity.id
_entity.type
_entity.pdbx_description
1 polymer ?
#
loop_
_entity_poly.entity_id
_entity_poly.type
_entity_poly.pdbx_seq_one_letter_code
_entity_poly.pdbx_strand_id
1 'polypeptide(L)'
;LVSKKGKMHFQIAVIINFLGHCISMVALLIAFFLFLCLRSIRCLRNIIHWNLITAFILRNATWFIVQLTMSPEVHESNVLWCRLVTASFNYFHSTNFFWMFGEGCYLHTAIVLTYSTDKLRKWMFICIGWCIPFPIIVAWAIGKLYYDNEKCWFGKRPGVYTDYIYQGPMILVLVINFIFLFNIVRILMTKLRASTTSETIQYRKAVKATLVLLPLLGITYMLFFVNPGKDEISQMVFIYFNSFLVSFQGFFVSVFYCFLNSEVRSAVRKRFHRWQEQHSIRARMTQAMSIPTSPSRVSFHSIKQSTSI
;
A
#
# COMPACT_ATOMS: atom_id res chain seq x y z
N LEU A 1 36.98 15.95 6.88
CA LEU A 1 36.71 14.64 6.22
C LEU A 1 35.46 13.94 6.77
N VAL A 2 35.26 13.86 8.10
CA VAL A 2 34.05 13.28 8.74
C VAL A 2 32.75 13.98 8.31
N SER A 3 32.72 15.32 8.26
CA SER A 3 31.56 16.08 7.74
C SER A 3 31.26 15.85 6.25
N LYS A 4 32.30 15.57 5.43
CA LYS A 4 32.15 15.33 3.98
C LYS A 4 31.60 13.92 3.71
N LYS A 5 32.08 12.92 4.48
CA LYS A 5 31.53 11.54 4.47
C LYS A 5 30.08 11.51 4.97
N GLY A 6 29.76 12.21 6.06
CA GLY A 6 28.38 12.32 6.57
C GLY A 6 27.40 12.92 5.56
N LYS A 7 27.80 14.00 4.86
CA LYS A 7 27.00 14.60 3.78
C LYS A 7 26.78 13.67 2.60
N MET A 8 27.80 12.92 2.19
CA MET A 8 27.69 11.93 1.11
C MET A 8 26.74 10.79 1.49
N HIS A 9 26.84 10.27 2.71
CA HIS A 9 25.93 9.24 3.19
C HIS A 9 24.48 9.72 3.27
N PHE A 10 24.26 10.94 3.74
CA PHE A 10 22.94 11.56 3.74
C PHE A 10 22.37 11.72 2.33
N GLN A 11 23.18 12.18 1.36
CA GLN A 11 22.76 12.29 -0.04
C GLN A 11 22.37 10.94 -0.65
N ILE A 12 23.16 9.88 -0.41
CA ILE A 12 22.85 8.53 -0.89
C ILE A 12 21.54 8.04 -0.26
N ALA A 13 21.35 8.24 1.04
CA ALA A 13 20.10 7.88 1.72
C ALA A 13 18.89 8.62 1.14
N VAL A 14 19.02 9.92 0.84
CA VAL A 14 17.95 10.71 0.19
C VAL A 14 17.63 10.17 -1.21
N ILE A 15 18.64 9.81 -2.01
CA ILE A 15 18.44 9.23 -3.35
C ILE A 15 17.71 7.88 -3.25
N ILE A 16 18.14 7.00 -2.36
CA ILE A 16 17.48 5.70 -2.12
C ILE A 16 16.04 5.91 -1.68
N ASN A 17 15.81 6.83 -0.74
CA ASN A 17 14.49 7.14 -0.23
C ASN A 17 13.57 7.67 -1.34
N PHE A 18 14.07 8.59 -2.18
CA PHE A 18 13.33 9.14 -3.32
C PHE A 18 12.99 8.07 -4.36
N LEU A 19 13.96 7.26 -4.77
CA LEU A 19 13.74 6.15 -5.70
C LEU A 19 12.73 5.15 -5.16
N GLY A 20 12.84 4.79 -3.87
CA GLY A 20 11.92 3.88 -3.21
C GLY A 20 10.49 4.42 -3.20
N HIS A 21 10.29 5.71 -2.86
CA HIS A 21 8.98 6.35 -2.92
C HIS A 21 8.41 6.42 -4.34
N CYS A 22 9.23 6.65 -5.37
CA CYS A 22 8.80 6.60 -6.77
C CYS A 22 8.29 5.21 -7.17
N ILE A 23 9.09 4.17 -6.92
CA ILE A 23 8.74 2.77 -7.24
C ILE A 23 7.46 2.35 -6.49
N SER A 24 7.41 2.68 -5.21
CA SER A 24 6.26 2.46 -4.32
C SER A 24 5.00 3.13 -4.86
N MET A 25 5.09 4.39 -5.29
CA MET A 25 3.96 5.13 -5.86
C MET A 25 3.42 4.48 -7.15
N VAL A 26 4.31 4.13 -8.09
CA VAL A 26 3.90 3.48 -9.35
C VAL A 26 3.21 2.14 -9.07
N ALA A 27 3.80 1.31 -8.21
CA ALA A 27 3.24 0.01 -7.86
C ALA A 27 1.88 0.13 -7.17
N LEU A 28 1.70 1.11 -6.27
CA LEU A 28 0.43 1.38 -5.61
C LEU A 28 -0.64 1.87 -6.59
N LEU A 29 -0.29 2.73 -7.55
CA LEU A 29 -1.23 3.22 -8.56
C LEU A 29 -1.71 2.07 -9.47
N ILE A 30 -0.81 1.17 -9.88
CA ILE A 30 -1.19 -0.03 -10.63
C ILE A 30 -2.12 -0.90 -9.79
N ALA A 31 -1.79 -1.14 -8.53
CA ALA A 31 -2.63 -1.93 -7.62
C ALA A 31 -4.02 -1.30 -7.45
N PHE A 32 -4.08 0.01 -7.24
CA PHE A 32 -5.32 0.78 -7.13
C PHE A 32 -6.19 0.64 -8.39
N PHE A 33 -5.58 0.78 -9.58
CA PHE A 33 -6.27 0.60 -10.85
C PHE A 33 -6.82 -0.83 -11.03
N LEU A 34 -6.03 -1.85 -10.69
CA LEU A 34 -6.47 -3.24 -10.74
C LEU A 34 -7.68 -3.49 -9.84
N PHE A 35 -7.69 -2.97 -8.61
CA PHE A 35 -8.83 -3.07 -7.72
C PHE A 35 -10.08 -2.32 -8.24
N LEU A 36 -9.93 -1.19 -8.94
CA LEU A 36 -11.05 -0.51 -9.62
C LEU A 36 -11.67 -1.38 -10.71
N CYS A 37 -10.84 -1.97 -11.56
CA CYS A 37 -11.30 -2.81 -12.67
C CYS A 37 -11.99 -4.09 -12.18
N LEU A 38 -11.60 -4.58 -11.00
CA LEU A 38 -12.12 -5.80 -10.38
C LEU A 38 -13.25 -5.51 -9.39
N ARG A 39 -14.15 -4.59 -9.75
CA ARG A 39 -15.35 -4.17 -8.98
C ARG A 39 -16.20 -5.32 -8.41
N SER A 40 -16.09 -6.53 -8.98
CA SER A 40 -16.86 -7.72 -8.65
C SER A 40 -16.60 -8.33 -7.25
N ILE A 41 -15.63 -7.86 -6.47
CA ILE A 41 -15.24 -8.49 -5.18
C ILE A 41 -15.30 -7.50 -4.01
N ARG A 42 -16.33 -6.65 -3.90
CA ARG A 42 -16.46 -5.68 -2.79
C ARG A 42 -16.88 -6.37 -1.47
N CYS A 43 -15.94 -7.08 -0.85
CA CYS A 43 -16.06 -7.59 0.52
C CYS A 43 -15.46 -6.60 1.54
N LEU A 44 -15.80 -6.73 2.83
CA LEU A 44 -15.25 -5.90 3.92
C LEU A 44 -13.72 -5.87 3.92
N ARG A 45 -13.07 -7.03 3.73
CA ARG A 45 -11.61 -7.16 3.58
C ARG A 45 -11.06 -6.25 2.47
N ASN A 46 -11.73 -6.25 1.33
CA ASN A 46 -11.29 -5.49 0.16
C ASN A 46 -11.53 -3.98 0.35
N ILE A 47 -12.53 -3.58 1.15
CA ILE A 47 -12.71 -2.17 1.56
C ILE A 47 -11.55 -1.73 2.46
N ILE A 48 -11.11 -2.56 3.40
CA ILE A 48 -9.98 -2.23 4.29
C ILE A 48 -8.69 -2.10 3.46
N HIS A 49 -8.37 -3.08 2.61
CA HIS A 49 -7.19 -3.00 1.74
C HIS A 49 -7.24 -1.79 0.80
N TRP A 50 -8.40 -1.46 0.26
CA TRP A 50 -8.59 -0.28 -0.59
C TRP A 50 -8.25 1.03 0.13
N ASN A 51 -8.76 1.19 1.35
CA ASN A 51 -8.46 2.38 2.16
C ASN A 51 -7.00 2.41 2.59
N LEU A 52 -6.39 1.27 2.91
CA LEU A 52 -4.97 1.18 3.25
C LEU A 52 -4.08 1.60 2.07
N ILE A 53 -4.34 1.08 0.86
CA ILE A 53 -3.63 1.48 -0.37
C ILE A 53 -3.81 2.98 -0.62
N THR A 54 -5.02 3.50 -0.44
CA THR A 54 -5.31 4.94 -0.57
C THR A 54 -4.49 5.76 0.45
N ALA A 55 -4.42 5.34 1.71
CA ALA A 55 -3.62 6.00 2.73
C ALA A 55 -2.12 5.99 2.38
N PHE A 56 -1.59 4.91 1.80
CA PHE A 56 -0.21 4.87 1.31
C PHE A 56 0.03 5.82 0.13
N ILE A 57 -0.91 5.89 -0.82
CA ILE A 57 -0.85 6.83 -1.95
C ILE A 57 -0.82 8.27 -1.43
N LEU A 58 -1.72 8.65 -0.51
CA LEU A 58 -1.78 10.00 0.05
C LEU A 58 -0.52 10.34 0.87
N ARG A 59 0.00 9.38 1.64
CA ARG A 59 1.26 9.54 2.37
C ARG A 59 2.44 9.79 1.42
N ASN A 60 2.58 8.97 0.36
CA ASN A 60 3.64 9.14 -0.63
C ASN A 60 3.49 10.45 -1.41
N ALA A 61 2.27 10.79 -1.83
CA ALA A 61 1.99 12.05 -2.52
C ALA A 61 2.37 13.26 -1.65
N THR A 62 2.02 13.24 -0.36
CA THR A 62 2.37 14.33 0.56
C THR A 62 3.86 14.35 0.86
N TRP A 63 4.53 13.20 0.89
CA TRP A 63 5.99 13.15 0.98
C TRP A 63 6.65 13.87 -0.21
N PHE A 64 6.18 13.64 -1.44
CA PHE A 64 6.67 14.38 -2.62
C PHE A 64 6.39 15.88 -2.51
N ILE A 65 5.20 16.28 -2.06
CA ILE A 65 4.87 17.69 -1.85
C ILE A 65 5.85 18.32 -0.86
N VAL A 66 6.13 17.66 0.27
CA VAL A 66 7.13 18.12 1.25
C VAL A 66 8.50 18.25 0.59
N GLN A 67 8.99 17.25 -0.13
CA GLN A 67 10.32 17.31 -0.76
C GLN A 67 10.44 18.41 -1.82
N LEU A 68 9.37 18.69 -2.58
CA LEU A 68 9.38 19.70 -3.65
C LEU A 68 9.20 21.12 -3.13
N THR A 69 8.46 21.30 -2.03
CA THR A 69 8.07 22.62 -1.54
C THR A 69 8.91 23.10 -0.36
N MET A 70 9.47 22.20 0.44
CA MET A 70 10.18 22.52 1.68
C MET A 70 11.67 22.75 1.42
N SER A 71 12.01 23.91 0.85
CA SER A 71 13.39 24.40 0.79
C SER A 71 13.81 25.04 2.13
N PRO A 72 15.12 25.17 2.44
CA PRO A 72 15.57 25.84 3.67
C PRO A 72 15.04 27.28 3.82
N GLU A 73 14.88 27.99 2.71
CA GLU A 73 14.34 29.36 2.67
C GLU A 73 12.84 29.38 3.06
N VAL A 74 12.08 28.40 2.58
CA VAL A 74 10.66 28.25 2.90
C VAL A 74 10.44 27.93 4.38
N HIS A 75 11.32 27.14 5.00
CA HIS A 75 11.22 26.85 6.44
C HIS A 75 11.27 28.14 7.27
N GLU A 76 12.19 29.04 6.95
CA GLU A 76 12.36 30.31 7.67
C GLU A 76 11.20 31.29 7.41
N SER A 77 10.54 31.21 6.25
CA SER A 77 9.40 32.07 5.90
C SER A 77 8.14 31.86 6.76
N ASN A 78 8.01 30.69 7.41
CA ASN A 78 6.95 30.34 8.37
C ASN A 78 5.50 30.66 7.92
N VAL A 79 5.23 30.52 6.61
CA VAL A 79 3.94 30.86 6.02
C VAL A 79 2.88 29.80 6.36
N LEU A 80 1.61 30.20 6.39
CA LEU A 80 0.47 29.31 6.70
C LEU A 80 0.43 28.05 5.82
N TRP A 81 0.67 28.19 4.51
CA TRP A 81 0.63 27.04 3.58
C TRP A 81 1.67 25.97 3.93
N CYS A 82 2.85 26.40 4.40
CA CYS A 82 3.95 25.53 4.80
C CYS A 82 3.56 24.71 6.05
N ARG A 83 2.91 25.36 7.03
CA ARG A 83 2.35 24.67 8.21
C ARG A 83 1.29 23.65 7.82
N LEU A 84 0.41 23.98 6.87
CA LEU A 84 -0.62 23.07 6.37
C LEU A 84 -0.02 21.85 5.66
N VAL A 85 1.06 22.02 4.89
CA VAL A 85 1.77 20.91 4.25
C VAL A 85 2.38 19.97 5.30
N THR A 86 3.04 20.52 6.33
CA THR A 86 3.59 19.72 7.44
C THR A 86 2.50 18.99 8.22
N ALA A 87 1.39 19.67 8.54
CA ALA A 87 0.26 19.07 9.25
C ALA A 87 -0.39 17.95 8.41
N SER A 88 -0.55 18.17 7.10
CA SER A 88 -1.07 17.16 6.17
C SER A 88 -0.16 15.94 6.09
N PHE A 89 1.16 16.15 6.04
CA PHE A 89 2.15 15.07 6.06
C PHE A 89 2.01 14.21 7.32
N ASN A 90 1.96 14.84 8.49
CA ASN A 90 1.80 14.14 9.77
C ASN A 90 0.42 13.44 9.86
N TYR A 91 -0.64 14.03 9.32
CA TYR A 91 -1.96 13.43 9.25
C TYR A 91 -1.99 12.16 8.40
N PHE A 92 -1.49 12.20 7.17
CA PHE A 92 -1.46 11.00 6.32
C PHE A 92 -0.49 9.95 6.84
N HIS A 93 0.61 10.36 7.48
CA HIS A 93 1.50 9.46 8.16
C HIS A 93 0.80 8.73 9.31
N SER A 94 0.12 9.45 10.21
CA SER A 94 -0.64 8.85 11.31
C SER A 94 -1.78 7.96 10.81
N THR A 95 -2.58 8.45 9.86
CA THR A 95 -3.66 7.71 9.18
C THR A 95 -3.18 6.38 8.60
N ASN A 96 -1.98 6.34 8.01
CA ASN A 96 -1.39 5.11 7.52
C ASN A 96 -1.19 4.06 8.63
N PHE A 97 -0.72 4.44 9.82
CA PHE A 97 -0.60 3.54 10.97
C PHE A 97 -1.96 3.06 11.49
N PHE A 98 -2.94 3.95 11.59
CA PHE A 98 -4.29 3.57 12.02
C PHE A 98 -4.97 2.62 11.02
N TRP A 99 -4.75 2.77 9.72
CA TRP A 99 -5.23 1.80 8.72
C TRP A 99 -4.49 0.46 8.79
N MET A 100 -3.17 0.46 9.01
CA MET A 100 -2.41 -0.77 9.26
C MET A 100 -2.92 -1.51 10.51
N PHE A 101 -3.30 -0.75 11.55
CA PHE A 101 -3.93 -1.32 12.73
C PHE A 101 -5.32 -1.88 12.47
N GLY A 102 -6.18 -1.14 11.76
CA GLY A 102 -7.51 -1.62 11.39
C GLY A 102 -7.45 -2.94 10.63
N GLU A 103 -6.48 -3.08 9.74
CA GLU A 103 -6.18 -4.34 9.05
C GLU A 103 -5.70 -5.44 10.00
N GLY A 104 -4.77 -5.13 10.91
CA GLY A 104 -4.30 -6.06 11.94
C GLY A 104 -5.42 -6.57 12.85
N CYS A 105 -6.31 -5.68 13.32
CA CYS A 105 -7.51 -6.01 14.07
C CYS A 105 -8.43 -6.94 13.27
N TYR A 106 -8.70 -6.59 12.01
CA TYR A 106 -9.56 -7.39 11.15
C TYR A 106 -9.02 -8.81 10.97
N LEU A 107 -7.72 -8.95 10.66
CA LEU A 107 -7.08 -10.23 10.47
C LEU A 107 -7.05 -11.06 11.76
N HIS A 108 -6.73 -10.44 12.90
CA HIS A 108 -6.74 -11.09 14.21
C HIS A 108 -8.13 -11.62 14.55
N THR A 109 -9.17 -10.79 14.43
CA THR A 109 -10.56 -11.20 14.71
C THR A 109 -11.02 -12.30 13.76
N ALA A 110 -10.69 -12.22 12.47
CA ALA A 110 -11.06 -13.25 11.49
C ALA A 110 -10.42 -14.61 11.77
N ILE A 111 -9.20 -14.65 12.30
CA ILE A 111 -8.47 -15.90 12.58
C ILE A 111 -8.85 -16.50 13.95
N VAL A 112 -9.04 -15.66 14.97
CA VAL A 112 -9.29 -16.09 16.36
C VAL A 112 -10.78 -16.31 16.62
N LEU A 113 -11.61 -15.40 16.15
CA LEU A 113 -13.03 -15.30 16.49
C LEU A 113 -13.89 -15.43 15.23
N THR A 114 -13.70 -16.49 14.44
CA THR A 114 -14.33 -16.71 13.12
C THR A 114 -15.84 -16.37 13.03
N TYR A 115 -16.58 -16.44 14.14
CA TYR A 115 -18.01 -16.10 14.24
C TYR A 115 -18.32 -14.60 14.46
N SER A 116 -17.34 -13.79 14.91
CA SER A 116 -17.52 -12.39 15.27
C SER A 116 -17.35 -11.42 14.09
N THR A 117 -16.83 -11.88 12.94
CA THR A 117 -16.60 -11.02 11.78
C THR A 117 -17.87 -10.41 11.21
N ASP A 118 -19.01 -11.08 11.36
CA ASP A 118 -20.31 -10.59 10.90
C ASP A 118 -20.82 -9.38 11.71
N LYS A 119 -20.31 -9.21 12.94
CA LYS A 119 -20.62 -8.04 13.79
C LYS A 119 -19.78 -6.81 13.44
N LEU A 120 -18.69 -6.98 12.67
CA LEU A 120 -17.77 -5.90 12.33
C LEU A 120 -18.36 -5.02 11.21
N ARG A 121 -18.80 -3.82 11.58
CA ARG A 121 -19.34 -2.85 10.63
C ARG A 121 -18.23 -2.08 9.92
N LYS A 122 -18.34 -1.92 8.59
CA LYS A 122 -17.41 -1.13 7.76
C LYS A 122 -17.17 0.29 8.28
N TRP A 123 -18.20 0.95 8.82
CA TRP A 123 -18.10 2.31 9.36
C TRP A 123 -17.13 2.42 10.53
N MET A 124 -17.01 1.38 11.36
CA MET A 124 -16.08 1.39 12.50
C MET A 124 -14.63 1.51 12.03
N PHE A 125 -14.23 0.76 11.00
CA PHE A 125 -12.88 0.84 10.44
C PHE A 125 -12.61 2.19 9.76
N ILE A 126 -13.60 2.75 9.08
CA ILE A 126 -13.49 4.09 8.47
C ILE A 126 -13.27 5.15 9.55
N CYS A 127 -14.02 5.09 10.66
CA CYS A 127 -13.81 5.99 11.80
C CYS A 127 -12.42 5.81 12.42
N ILE A 128 -11.97 4.57 12.62
CA ILE A 128 -10.63 4.28 13.18
C ILE A 128 -9.52 4.84 12.27
N GLY A 129 -9.63 4.60 10.97
CA GLY A 129 -8.61 4.97 10.01
C GLY A 129 -8.53 6.47 9.73
N TRP A 130 -9.65 7.13 9.44
CA TRP A 130 -9.66 8.53 8.98
C TRP A 130 -10.01 9.54 10.08
N CYS A 131 -10.93 9.19 10.99
CA CYS A 131 -11.48 10.13 11.95
C CYS A 131 -10.66 10.24 13.24
N ILE A 132 -10.03 9.15 13.73
CA ILE A 132 -9.19 9.19 14.95
C ILE A 132 -7.88 9.99 14.76
N PRO A 133 -7.15 9.89 13.63
CA PRO A 133 -5.92 10.67 13.44
C PRO A 133 -6.16 12.18 13.39
N PHE A 134 -7.34 12.62 12.92
CA PHE A 134 -7.65 14.04 12.76
C PHE A 134 -7.58 14.85 14.06
N PRO A 135 -8.32 14.52 15.14
CA PRO A 135 -8.23 15.25 16.41
C PRO A 135 -6.84 15.16 17.04
N ILE A 136 -6.11 14.05 16.85
CA ILE A 136 -4.73 13.93 17.34
C ILE A 136 -3.82 14.99 16.69
N ILE A 137 -3.94 15.17 15.37
CA ILE A 137 -3.15 16.16 14.64
C ILE A 137 -3.61 17.58 14.94
N VAL A 138 -4.91 17.81 15.12
CA VAL A 138 -5.43 19.12 15.55
C VAL A 138 -4.86 19.50 16.92
N ALA A 139 -4.87 18.57 17.89
CA ALA A 139 -4.28 18.80 19.19
C ALA A 139 -2.77 19.09 19.10
N TRP A 140 -2.04 18.35 18.26
CA TRP A 140 -0.62 18.62 17.99
C TRP A 140 -0.40 19.99 17.34
N ALA A 141 -1.22 20.38 16.36
CA ALA A 141 -1.11 21.66 15.67
C ALA A 141 -1.37 22.84 16.63
N ILE A 142 -2.35 22.70 17.53
CA ILE A 142 -2.60 23.66 18.61
C ILE A 142 -1.37 23.73 19.53
N GLY A 143 -0.83 22.59 19.96
CA GLY A 143 0.39 22.55 20.77
C GLY A 143 1.58 23.23 20.09
N LYS A 144 1.78 23.00 18.80
CA LYS A 144 2.82 23.68 18.01
C LYS A 144 2.57 25.18 17.90
N LEU A 145 1.33 25.63 17.74
CA LEU A 145 1.01 27.05 17.68
C LEU A 145 1.38 27.79 18.98
N TYR A 146 1.14 27.17 20.15
CA TYR A 146 1.42 27.81 21.45
C TYR A 146 2.87 27.69 21.90
N TYR A 147 3.51 26.53 21.69
CA TYR A 147 4.83 26.24 22.25
C TYR A 147 5.99 26.36 21.25
N ASP A 148 5.75 26.21 19.95
CA ASP A 148 6.82 26.15 18.94
C ASP A 148 6.35 26.56 17.53
N ASN A 149 6.10 27.85 17.36
CA ASN A 149 5.59 28.41 16.11
C ASN A 149 6.71 28.87 15.15
N GLU A 150 7.78 28.09 15.00
CA GLU A 150 8.88 28.38 14.08
C GLU A 150 9.06 27.26 13.04
N LYS A 151 9.81 27.57 11.97
CA LYS A 151 10.27 26.61 10.95
C LYS A 151 9.17 25.71 10.37
N CYS A 152 7.98 26.29 10.13
CA CYS A 152 6.80 25.60 9.60
C CYS A 152 6.40 24.30 10.35
N TRP A 153 6.69 24.22 11.65
CA TRP A 153 6.47 23.02 12.49
C TRP A 153 7.27 21.78 12.05
N PHE A 154 8.28 21.96 11.19
CA PHE A 154 9.20 20.90 10.75
C PHE A 154 10.47 20.87 11.60
N GLY A 155 10.84 21.99 12.22
CA GLY A 155 11.96 22.09 13.15
C GLY A 155 11.71 21.37 14.47
N LYS A 156 12.70 20.61 14.95
CA LYS A 156 12.70 20.03 16.29
C LYS A 156 13.48 20.95 17.23
N ARG A 157 12.79 21.67 18.12
CA ARG A 157 13.49 22.40 19.19
C ARG A 157 13.84 21.47 20.34
N PRO A 158 15.12 21.44 20.78
CA PRO A 158 15.50 20.67 21.95
C PRO A 158 14.79 21.21 23.19
N GLY A 159 14.17 20.32 23.98
CA GLY A 159 13.48 20.66 25.24
C GLY A 159 11.95 20.80 25.13
N VAL A 160 11.35 20.80 23.94
CA VAL A 160 9.89 20.87 23.74
C VAL A 160 9.40 19.58 23.08
N TYR A 161 8.65 18.77 23.82
CA TYR A 161 8.21 17.42 23.42
C TYR A 161 6.83 17.41 22.73
N THR A 162 6.46 18.46 22.00
CA THR A 162 5.14 18.56 21.35
C THR A 162 4.86 17.42 20.38
N ASP A 163 5.88 16.87 19.73
CA ASP A 163 5.71 15.80 18.72
C ASP A 163 5.23 14.47 19.34
N TYR A 164 5.39 14.29 20.65
CA TYR A 164 4.87 13.12 21.35
C TYR A 164 3.33 13.06 21.36
N ILE A 165 2.64 14.19 21.15
CA ILE A 165 1.17 14.25 21.08
C ILE A 165 0.64 13.32 19.98
N TYR A 166 1.28 13.31 18.81
CA TYR A 166 0.88 12.41 17.71
C TYR A 166 1.70 11.12 17.67
N GLN A 167 2.98 11.15 18.07
CA GLN A 167 3.82 9.95 18.07
C GLN A 167 3.39 8.92 19.11
N GLY A 168 2.96 9.35 20.31
CA GLY A 168 2.53 8.46 21.39
C GLY A 168 1.40 7.51 20.98
N PRO A 169 0.27 8.02 20.45
CA PRO A 169 -0.78 7.18 19.89
C PRO A 169 -0.27 6.24 18.82
N MET A 170 0.52 6.72 17.85
CA MET A 170 1.07 5.88 16.77
C MET A 170 1.90 4.70 17.32
N ILE A 171 2.76 4.96 18.30
CA ILE A 171 3.58 3.95 18.98
C ILE A 171 2.69 2.92 19.67
N LEU A 172 1.66 3.36 20.40
CA LEU A 172 0.71 2.47 21.06
C LEU A 172 0.03 1.54 20.05
N VAL A 173 -0.47 2.10 18.94
CA VAL A 173 -1.17 1.30 17.92
C VAL A 173 -0.23 0.26 17.30
N LEU A 174 1.03 0.63 17.13
CA LEU A 174 2.08 -0.22 16.58
C LEU A 174 2.45 -1.37 17.52
N VAL A 175 2.58 -1.10 18.82
CA VAL A 175 2.79 -2.15 19.85
C VAL A 175 1.64 -3.14 19.85
N ILE A 176 0.39 -2.66 19.77
CA ILE A 176 -0.78 -3.55 19.73
C ILE A 176 -0.75 -4.42 18.46
N ASN A 177 -0.40 -3.84 17.30
CA ASN A 177 -0.27 -4.58 16.06
C ASN A 177 0.83 -5.66 16.15
N PHE A 178 1.94 -5.39 16.84
CA PHE A 178 2.98 -6.38 17.10
C PHE A 178 2.47 -7.57 17.93
N ILE A 179 1.67 -7.32 18.96
CA ILE A 179 1.03 -8.38 19.76
C ILE A 179 0.07 -9.21 18.89
N PHE A 180 -0.75 -8.56 18.07
CA PHE A 180 -1.64 -9.26 17.13
C PHE A 180 -0.87 -10.13 16.14
N LEU A 181 0.22 -9.62 15.58
CA LEU A 181 1.10 -10.38 14.70
C LEU A 181 1.58 -11.66 15.38
N PHE A 182 2.15 -11.54 16.58
CA PHE A 182 2.70 -12.69 17.29
C PHE A 182 1.61 -13.76 17.52
N ASN A 183 0.42 -13.33 17.94
CA ASN A 183 -0.73 -14.22 18.13
C ASN A 183 -1.19 -14.89 16.82
N ILE A 184 -1.31 -14.12 15.73
CA ILE A 184 -1.68 -14.61 14.41
C ILE A 184 -0.68 -15.66 13.93
N VAL A 185 0.63 -15.35 14.01
CA VAL A 185 1.71 -16.26 13.60
C VAL A 185 1.66 -17.53 14.43
N ARG A 186 1.48 -17.43 15.75
CA ARG A 186 1.35 -18.60 16.64
C ARG A 186 0.20 -19.50 16.18
N ILE A 187 -1.01 -18.95 16.07
CA ILE A 187 -2.21 -19.73 15.72
C ILE A 187 -2.06 -20.35 14.33
N LEU A 188 -1.58 -19.57 13.37
CA LEU A 188 -1.43 -20.03 12.00
C LEU A 188 -0.36 -21.10 11.88
N MET A 189 0.77 -20.97 12.58
CA MET A 189 1.80 -22.01 12.62
C MET A 189 1.26 -23.30 13.24
N THR A 190 0.47 -23.21 14.31
CA THR A 190 -0.18 -24.38 14.92
C THR A 190 -1.15 -25.06 13.94
N LYS A 191 -2.03 -24.29 13.27
CA LYS A 191 -2.98 -24.83 12.28
C LYS A 191 -2.27 -25.42 11.07
N LEU A 192 -1.24 -24.74 10.56
CA LEU A 192 -0.46 -25.22 9.44
C LEU A 192 0.30 -26.49 9.80
N ARG A 193 0.88 -26.60 11.01
CA ARG A 193 1.62 -27.78 11.50
C ARG A 193 0.79 -29.06 11.43
N ALA A 194 -0.52 -28.97 11.67
CA ALA A 194 -1.44 -30.10 11.60
C ALA A 194 -1.65 -30.66 10.17
N SER A 195 -1.31 -29.90 9.11
CA SER A 195 -1.44 -30.34 7.72
C SER A 195 -0.07 -30.69 7.13
N THR A 196 0.21 -31.96 6.85
CA THR A 196 1.55 -32.48 6.53
C THR A 196 1.68 -32.91 5.06
N THR A 197 1.61 -31.95 4.12
CA THR A 197 1.89 -32.21 2.68
C THR A 197 3.11 -31.40 2.21
N SER A 198 3.84 -31.88 1.19
CA SER A 198 5.02 -31.18 0.66
C SER A 198 4.68 -29.78 0.12
N GLU A 199 3.53 -29.61 -0.52
CA GLU A 199 3.00 -28.32 -0.96
C GLU A 199 2.70 -27.39 0.22
N THR A 200 2.14 -27.90 1.32
CA THR A 200 1.86 -27.09 2.51
C THR A 200 3.14 -26.65 3.24
N ILE A 201 4.27 -27.35 3.08
CA ILE A 201 5.57 -26.92 3.61
C ILE A 201 6.11 -25.69 2.86
N GLN A 202 5.99 -25.66 1.52
CA GLN A 202 6.40 -24.50 0.73
C GLN A 202 5.44 -23.31 0.95
N TYR A 203 4.14 -23.59 1.04
CA TYR A 203 3.11 -22.60 1.38
C TYR A 203 3.31 -22.00 2.77
N ARG A 204 3.71 -22.80 3.78
CA ARG A 204 4.09 -22.32 5.13
C ARG A 204 5.21 -21.28 5.08
N LYS A 205 6.25 -21.49 4.26
CA LYS A 205 7.38 -20.55 4.16
C LYS A 205 6.94 -19.22 3.53
N ALA A 206 6.13 -19.26 2.48
CA ALA A 206 5.61 -18.06 1.80
C ALA A 206 4.60 -17.29 2.67
N VAL A 207 3.70 -18.00 3.34
CA VAL A 207 2.71 -17.42 4.27
C VAL A 207 3.41 -16.84 5.51
N LYS A 208 4.44 -17.52 6.03
CA LYS A 208 5.30 -16.98 7.10
C LYS A 208 5.97 -15.68 6.67
N ALA A 209 6.61 -15.65 5.50
CA ALA A 209 7.29 -14.46 5.00
C ALA A 209 6.31 -13.30 4.79
N THR A 210 5.15 -13.56 4.18
CA THR A 210 4.11 -12.56 3.91
C THR A 210 3.52 -11.98 5.19
N LEU A 211 3.15 -12.82 6.16
CA LEU A 211 2.54 -12.39 7.41
C LEU A 211 3.54 -11.75 8.37
N VAL A 212 4.81 -12.14 8.31
CA VAL A 212 5.87 -11.49 9.07
C VAL A 212 6.20 -10.14 8.44
N LEU A 213 6.17 -10.02 7.11
CA LEU A 213 6.47 -8.76 6.43
C LEU A 213 5.40 -7.68 6.63
N LEU A 214 4.11 -8.06 6.67
CA LEU A 214 2.98 -7.14 6.88
C LEU A 214 3.20 -6.15 8.05
N PRO A 215 3.58 -6.61 9.26
CA PRO A 215 3.75 -5.72 10.40
C PRO A 215 5.20 -5.35 10.66
N LEU A 216 6.18 -6.03 10.04
CA LEU A 216 7.59 -5.59 10.04
C LEU A 216 7.71 -4.15 9.55
N LEU A 217 6.84 -3.75 8.63
CA LEU A 217 6.72 -2.39 8.13
C LEU A 217 6.32 -1.38 9.22
N GLY A 218 5.50 -1.76 10.20
CA GLY A 218 5.26 -0.98 11.41
C GLY A 218 6.42 -1.05 12.40
N ILE A 219 7.01 -2.23 12.60
CA ILE A 219 8.13 -2.47 13.54
C ILE A 219 9.37 -1.62 13.21
N THR A 220 9.59 -1.26 11.93
CA THR A 220 10.68 -0.34 11.54
C THR A 220 10.69 0.97 12.33
N TYR A 221 9.52 1.45 12.77
CA TYR A 221 9.40 2.65 13.57
C TYR A 221 9.67 2.41 15.06
N MET A 222 9.37 1.20 15.61
CA MET A 222 9.77 0.82 16.99
C MET A 222 11.28 0.75 17.14
N LEU A 223 11.95 0.30 16.09
CA LEU A 223 13.39 0.22 15.98
C LEU A 223 14.03 1.60 16.22
N PHE A 224 13.36 2.72 15.89
CA PHE A 224 13.87 4.08 16.11
C PHE A 224 13.92 4.46 17.60
N PHE A 225 13.08 3.84 18.43
CA PHE A 225 13.07 4.05 19.89
C PHE A 225 14.07 3.17 20.62
N VAL A 226 14.44 2.02 20.05
CA VAL A 226 15.53 1.19 20.57
C VAL A 226 16.82 1.83 20.13
N ASN A 227 17.30 2.78 20.93
CA ASN A 227 18.51 3.55 20.67
C ASN A 227 19.65 2.60 20.27
N PRO A 228 20.12 2.60 19.00
CA PRO A 228 21.36 1.90 18.68
C PRO A 228 22.44 2.55 19.53
N GLY A 229 23.29 1.73 20.16
CA GLY A 229 24.35 2.18 21.06
C GLY A 229 25.23 3.28 20.45
N LYS A 230 26.21 3.75 21.23
CA LYS A 230 27.10 4.88 20.88
C LYS A 230 27.97 4.65 19.62
N ASP A 231 27.81 3.52 18.92
CA ASP A 231 28.57 3.13 17.74
C ASP A 231 28.02 3.81 16.46
N GLU A 232 28.84 4.65 15.84
CA GLU A 232 28.49 5.40 14.61
C GLU A 232 28.08 4.48 13.45
N ILE A 233 28.69 3.30 13.33
CA ILE A 233 28.40 2.33 12.26
C ILE A 233 26.98 1.75 12.43
N SER A 234 26.61 1.41 13.66
CA SER A 234 25.29 0.86 13.98
C SER A 234 24.18 1.87 13.69
N GLN A 235 24.39 3.13 14.10
CA GLN A 235 23.48 4.24 13.78
C GLN A 235 23.33 4.46 12.26
N MET A 236 24.42 4.41 11.51
CA MET A 236 24.37 4.57 10.06
C MET A 236 23.59 3.44 9.39
N VAL A 237 23.95 2.18 9.67
CA VAL A 237 23.24 1.01 9.10
C VAL A 237 21.75 1.06 9.45
N PHE A 238 21.44 1.44 10.68
CA PHE A 238 20.07 1.61 11.15
C PHE A 238 19.29 2.64 10.32
N ILE A 239 19.86 3.83 10.11
CA ILE A 239 19.21 4.91 9.33
C ILE A 239 19.00 4.48 7.88
N TYR A 240 19.99 3.84 7.24
CA TYR A 240 19.87 3.35 5.87
C TYR A 240 18.79 2.27 5.74
N PHE A 241 18.81 1.28 6.62
CA PHE A 241 17.85 0.17 6.59
C PHE A 241 16.43 0.67 6.83
N ASN A 242 16.25 1.58 7.80
CA ASN A 242 14.96 2.20 8.06
C ASN A 242 14.49 3.02 6.85
N SER A 243 15.35 3.85 6.25
CA SER A 243 15.02 4.64 5.06
C SER A 243 14.60 3.76 3.88
N PHE A 244 15.29 2.64 3.67
CA PHE A 244 14.92 1.65 2.66
C PHE A 244 13.55 1.03 2.96
N LEU A 245 13.34 0.51 4.17
CA LEU A 245 12.07 -0.15 4.49
C LEU A 245 10.87 0.80 4.45
N VAL A 246 11.05 2.05 4.90
CA VAL A 246 10.02 3.09 4.91
C VAL A 246 9.65 3.52 3.49
N SER A 247 10.63 3.67 2.58
CA SER A 247 10.39 4.07 1.19
C SER A 247 9.74 2.96 0.36
N PHE A 248 10.22 1.71 0.51
CA PHE A 248 9.68 0.54 -0.19
C PHE A 248 8.43 -0.06 0.50
N GLN A 249 7.98 0.52 1.61
CA GLN A 249 6.83 0.02 2.37
C GLN A 249 5.59 -0.18 1.49
N GLY A 250 5.20 0.86 0.73
CA GLY A 250 4.05 0.79 -0.16
C GLY A 250 4.23 -0.20 -1.32
N PHE A 251 5.46 -0.37 -1.81
CA PHE A 251 5.78 -1.40 -2.80
C PHE A 251 5.51 -2.80 -2.24
N PHE A 252 6.04 -3.14 -1.07
CA PHE A 252 5.79 -4.44 -0.45
C PHE A 252 4.29 -4.69 -0.24
N VAL A 253 3.57 -3.71 0.31
CA VAL A 253 2.11 -3.77 0.50
C VAL A 253 1.40 -4.07 -0.83
N SER A 254 1.74 -3.37 -1.92
CA SER A 254 1.14 -3.62 -3.23
C SER A 254 1.41 -5.03 -3.77
N VAL A 255 2.62 -5.55 -3.55
CA VAL A 255 3.02 -6.90 -3.98
C VAL A 255 2.22 -7.97 -3.23
N PHE A 256 2.16 -7.90 -1.90
CA PHE A 256 1.50 -8.93 -1.11
C PHE A 256 -0.03 -8.89 -1.23
N TYR A 257 -0.64 -7.70 -1.23
CA TYR A 257 -2.09 -7.59 -1.25
C TYR A 257 -2.72 -7.62 -2.64
N CYS A 258 -2.00 -7.13 -3.66
CA CYS A 258 -2.53 -7.06 -5.02
C CYS A 258 -1.89 -8.09 -5.94
N PHE A 259 -0.56 -8.02 -6.17
CA PHE A 259 0.08 -8.83 -7.22
C PHE A 259 0.18 -10.33 -6.88
N LEU A 260 0.43 -10.68 -5.62
CA LEU A 260 0.51 -12.05 -5.16
C LEU A 260 -0.85 -12.65 -4.77
N ASN A 261 -1.90 -11.83 -4.71
CA ASN A 261 -3.22 -12.28 -4.33
C ASN A 261 -3.81 -13.22 -5.41
N SER A 262 -4.12 -14.45 -5.02
CA SER A 262 -4.63 -15.49 -5.92
C SER A 262 -5.99 -15.12 -6.53
N GLU A 263 -6.84 -14.40 -5.79
CA GLU A 263 -8.13 -13.92 -6.28
C GLU A 263 -7.93 -12.89 -7.40
N VAL A 264 -7.02 -11.93 -7.19
CA VAL A 264 -6.68 -10.91 -8.19
C VAL A 264 -6.04 -11.55 -9.42
N ARG A 265 -5.06 -12.44 -9.25
CA ARG A 265 -4.40 -13.16 -10.36
C ARG A 265 -5.40 -13.98 -11.18
N SER A 266 -6.33 -14.67 -10.51
CA SER A 266 -7.38 -15.44 -11.18
C SER A 266 -8.34 -14.53 -11.96
N ALA A 267 -8.76 -13.41 -11.37
CA ALA A 267 -9.66 -12.46 -12.01
C ALA A 267 -9.01 -11.75 -13.23
N VAL A 268 -7.74 -11.36 -13.12
CA VAL A 268 -6.95 -10.81 -14.23
C VAL A 268 -6.82 -11.84 -15.35
N ARG A 269 -6.47 -13.09 -15.04
CA ARG A 269 -6.36 -14.17 -16.03
C ARG A 269 -7.68 -14.41 -16.76
N LYS A 270 -8.81 -14.45 -16.05
CA LYS A 270 -10.15 -14.57 -16.66
C LYS A 270 -10.46 -13.40 -17.57
N ARG A 271 -10.10 -12.17 -17.18
CA ARG A 271 -10.33 -10.99 -18.03
C ARG A 271 -9.41 -10.96 -19.24
N PHE A 272 -8.18 -11.41 -19.10
CA PHE A 272 -7.24 -11.57 -20.21
C PHE A 272 -7.73 -12.61 -21.22
N HIS A 273 -8.21 -13.77 -20.76
CA HIS A 273 -8.81 -14.76 -21.66
C HIS A 273 -10.04 -14.22 -22.40
N ARG A 274 -10.97 -13.54 -21.70
CA ARG A 274 -12.13 -12.92 -22.37
C ARG A 274 -11.73 -11.84 -23.37
N TRP A 275 -10.71 -11.05 -23.05
CA TRP A 275 -10.18 -10.04 -23.97
C TRP A 275 -9.55 -10.69 -25.21
N GLN A 276 -8.78 -11.76 -25.02
CA GLN A 276 -8.18 -12.54 -26.12
C GLN A 276 -9.26 -13.17 -27.01
N GLU A 277 -10.31 -13.74 -26.42
CA GLU A 277 -11.48 -14.26 -27.15
C GLU A 277 -12.16 -13.15 -27.97
N GLN A 278 -12.44 -11.99 -27.38
CA GLN A 278 -13.04 -10.85 -28.07
C GLN A 278 -12.16 -10.33 -29.23
N HIS A 279 -10.84 -10.25 -29.03
CA HIS A 279 -9.92 -9.85 -30.08
C HIS A 279 -9.82 -10.89 -31.20
N SER A 280 -9.87 -12.18 -30.87
CA SER A 280 -9.88 -13.26 -31.87
C SER A 280 -11.17 -13.25 -32.71
N ILE A 281 -12.33 -12.99 -32.09
CA ILE A 281 -13.62 -12.85 -32.78
C ILE A 281 -13.59 -11.62 -33.68
N ARG A 282 -13.10 -10.49 -33.18
CA ARG A 282 -12.98 -9.25 -33.96
C ARG A 282 -12.07 -9.45 -35.18
N ALA A 283 -10.91 -10.09 -35.00
CA ALA A 283 -10.01 -10.43 -36.11
C ALA A 283 -10.67 -11.34 -37.16
N ARG A 284 -11.42 -12.36 -36.73
CA ARG A 284 -12.20 -13.23 -37.63
C ARG A 284 -13.29 -12.47 -38.38
N MET A 285 -14.00 -11.55 -37.74
CA MET A 285 -15.02 -10.73 -38.40
C MET A 285 -14.41 -9.79 -39.44
N THR A 286 -13.27 -9.15 -39.16
CA THR A 286 -12.59 -8.30 -40.14
C THR A 286 -12.12 -9.10 -41.35
N GLN A 287 -11.65 -10.34 -41.13
CA GLN A 287 -11.21 -11.24 -42.20
C GLN A 287 -12.38 -11.81 -43.02
N ALA A 288 -13.55 -12.02 -42.41
CA ALA A 288 -14.77 -12.42 -43.11
C ALA A 288 -15.36 -11.27 -43.95
N MET A 289 -15.25 -10.02 -43.49
CA MET A 289 -15.67 -8.83 -44.25
C MET A 289 -14.72 -8.46 -45.40
N SER A 290 -13.46 -8.95 -45.39
CA SER A 290 -12.50 -8.71 -46.47
C SER A 290 -12.56 -9.75 -47.59
N ILE A 291 -13.40 -10.78 -47.48
CA ILE A 291 -13.67 -11.68 -48.61
C ILE A 291 -14.60 -10.92 -49.56
N PRO A 292 -14.19 -10.63 -50.82
CA PRO A 292 -15.11 -10.09 -51.80
C PRO A 292 -16.18 -11.16 -52.03
N THR A 293 -17.41 -10.85 -51.63
CA THR A 293 -18.59 -11.55 -52.12
C THR A 293 -18.71 -11.25 -53.62
N SER A 294 -17.96 -11.99 -54.44
CA SER A 294 -18.17 -12.00 -55.89
C SER A 294 -19.55 -12.62 -56.15
N PRO A 295 -20.52 -11.89 -56.71
CA PRO A 295 -21.81 -12.45 -57.07
C PRO A 295 -21.70 -13.03 -58.48
N SER A 296 -20.92 -14.11 -58.67
CA SER A 296 -20.96 -14.86 -59.93
C SER A 296 -22.05 -15.93 -59.87
N ARG A 297 -23.28 -15.45 -60.07
CA ARG A 297 -24.31 -16.04 -60.94
C ARG A 297 -24.44 -17.57 -60.87
N VAL A 298 -25.29 -18.06 -59.96
CA VAL A 298 -25.98 -19.35 -60.12
C VAL A 298 -26.93 -19.21 -61.31
N SER A 299 -26.48 -19.61 -62.51
CA SER A 299 -27.33 -19.68 -63.69
C SER A 299 -28.18 -20.95 -63.63
N PHE A 300 -29.37 -20.80 -63.03
CA PHE A 300 -30.51 -21.68 -63.24
C PHE A 300 -31.01 -21.50 -64.69
N HIS A 301 -30.65 -22.38 -65.61
CA HIS A 301 -31.29 -22.65 -66.92
C HIS A 301 -30.46 -23.79 -67.52
N SER A 302 -30.94 -25.00 -67.82
CA SER A 302 -32.15 -25.34 -68.54
C SER A 302 -32.50 -26.82 -68.29
N ILE A 303 -33.67 -27.09 -67.73
CA ILE A 303 -34.34 -28.40 -67.86
C ILE A 303 -35.68 -28.09 -68.52
N LYS A 304 -35.78 -28.37 -69.83
CA LYS A 304 -37.04 -28.69 -70.51
C LYS A 304 -36.76 -29.33 -71.88
N GLN A 305 -37.01 -30.65 -71.91
CA GLN A 305 -37.66 -31.47 -72.96
C GLN A 305 -37.30 -31.31 -74.45
N SER A 306 -36.90 -32.44 -75.04
CA SER A 306 -37.33 -33.02 -76.35
C SER A 306 -36.65 -34.39 -76.46
N THR A 307 -37.22 -35.53 -76.07
CA THR A 307 -38.10 -36.45 -76.82
C THR A 307 -37.90 -36.53 -78.36
N SER A 308 -37.80 -37.79 -78.84
CA SER A 308 -37.85 -38.31 -80.23
C SER A 308 -36.56 -38.10 -81.06
N ILE A 309 -35.98 -39.09 -81.74
CA ILE A 309 -36.45 -40.37 -82.32
C ILE A 309 -35.35 -41.43 -82.14
#